data_AF-A0A356WQQ5-F1
#
_entry.id   AF-A0A356WQQ5-F1
#
_cell.length_a   1.000
_cell.length_b   1.000
_cell.length_c   1.000
_cell.angle_alpha   90.00
_cell.angle_beta   90.00
_cell.angle_gamma   90.00
#
_symmetry.space_group_name_H-M   'P 1'
#
loop_
_entity.id
_entity.type
_entity.pdbx_description
1 polymer ?
#
loop_
_entity_poly.entity_id
_entity_poly.type
_entity_poly.pdbx_seq_one_letter_code
_entity_poly.pdbx_strand_id
1 'polypeptide(L)'
;MKNFSKTWILIVICSLLFVACKKKETQQIPVGKVTQGTLFLDLYEEGEIEAIKSINIVAPMISWRYGNLKITELVKDGQEVKAGDTLIVFDPSEVLKGIVEAESSLEIARAEFDKMKAQQQSELEELKAAYEVTRISHEISKIRFESAGYESDIKKKEIQLNLDKAEIALERAKEQIENRIKIQKEEIKQKNLSIMQFQSRL
;
A
#
# COMPACT_ATOMS: atom_id res chain seq x y z
N MET A 1 -111.42 35.58 76.55
CA MET A 1 -111.37 36.40 75.31
C MET A 1 -110.74 37.74 75.68
N LYS A 2 -109.62 38.27 75.15
CA LYS A 2 -108.78 38.00 73.98
C LYS A 2 -107.35 38.55 74.30
N ASN A 3 -106.49 37.75 74.95
CA ASN A 3 -105.07 38.10 75.20
C ASN A 3 -104.12 37.64 74.07
N PHE A 4 -104.64 37.46 72.85
CA PHE A 4 -103.90 36.90 71.71
C PHE A 4 -103.23 37.97 70.81
N SER A 5 -103.57 39.25 70.97
CA SER A 5 -103.10 40.33 70.08
C SER A 5 -101.72 40.90 70.47
N LYS A 6 -101.40 41.01 71.77
CA LYS A 6 -100.11 41.55 72.24
C LYS A 6 -98.96 40.54 72.13
N THR A 7 -99.24 39.25 72.29
CA THR A 7 -98.26 38.16 72.11
C THR A 7 -97.85 38.01 70.65
N TRP A 8 -98.77 38.22 69.71
CA TRP A 8 -98.46 38.17 68.27
C TRP A 8 -97.58 39.33 67.81
N ILE A 9 -97.79 40.55 68.34
CA ILE A 9 -96.92 41.70 68.06
C ILE A 9 -95.50 41.48 68.62
N LEU A 10 -95.37 40.89 69.81
CA LEU A 10 -94.07 40.57 70.40
C LEU A 10 -93.34 39.47 69.62
N ILE A 11 -94.06 38.47 69.11
CA ILE A 11 -93.51 37.41 68.26
C ILE A 11 -93.10 37.95 66.88
N VAL A 12 -93.86 38.88 66.29
CA VAL A 12 -93.50 39.52 65.01
C VAL A 12 -92.29 40.44 65.16
N ILE A 13 -92.18 41.20 66.25
CA ILE A 13 -91.01 42.04 66.54
C ILE A 13 -89.76 41.19 66.84
N CYS A 14 -89.92 40.08 67.57
CA CYS A 14 -88.82 39.15 67.82
C CYS A 14 -88.38 38.41 66.55
N SER A 15 -89.34 38.06 65.67
CA SER A 15 -89.09 37.53 64.32
C SER A 15 -88.34 38.53 63.43
N LEU A 16 -88.73 39.81 63.44
CA LEU A 16 -88.02 40.87 62.69
C LEU A 16 -86.60 41.13 63.21
N LEU A 17 -86.35 40.97 64.52
CA LEU A 17 -85.00 41.06 65.11
C LEU A 17 -84.10 39.88 64.73
N PHE A 18 -84.66 38.69 64.46
CA PHE A 18 -83.89 37.53 64.00
C PHE A 18 -83.52 37.57 62.50
N VAL A 19 -84.28 38.28 61.67
CA VAL A 19 -84.02 38.39 60.21
C VAL A 19 -82.96 39.45 59.86
N ALA A 20 -82.64 40.37 60.77
CA ALA A 20 -81.63 41.41 60.56
C ALA A 20 -80.17 40.92 60.64
N CYS A 21 -79.94 39.67 61.05
CA CYS A 21 -78.60 39.09 61.19
C CYS A 21 -78.22 38.24 59.97
N LYS A 22 -78.16 38.85 58.78
CA LYS A 22 -77.48 38.24 57.62
C LYS A 22 -75.97 38.39 57.79
N LYS A 23 -75.29 37.31 58.17
CA LYS A 23 -73.82 37.21 58.08
C LYS A 23 -73.41 37.44 56.63
N LYS A 24 -72.77 38.57 56.37
CA LYS A 24 -72.14 38.89 55.09
C LYS A 24 -70.94 37.95 54.95
N GLU A 25 -71.00 36.97 54.05
CA GLU A 25 -69.82 36.16 53.69
C GLU A 25 -68.79 37.10 53.04
N THR A 26 -67.93 37.68 53.87
CA THR A 26 -66.68 38.27 53.41
C THR A 26 -65.78 37.12 52.99
N GLN A 27 -65.72 36.89 51.67
CA GLN A 27 -64.73 36.04 51.03
C GLN A 27 -63.35 36.54 51.49
N GLN A 28 -62.70 35.82 52.40
CA GLN A 28 -61.37 36.18 52.88
C GLN A 28 -60.38 35.84 51.77
N ILE A 29 -60.01 36.84 50.97
CA ILE A 29 -59.00 36.68 49.94
C ILE A 29 -57.65 36.73 50.64
N PRO A 30 -56.87 35.63 50.67
CA PRO A 30 -55.56 35.66 51.29
C PRO A 30 -54.65 36.61 50.51
N VAL A 31 -54.12 37.62 51.19
CA VAL A 31 -53.15 38.59 50.63
C VAL A 31 -51.83 38.50 51.38
N GLY A 32 -50.73 38.45 50.63
CA GLY A 32 -49.36 38.39 51.13
C GLY A 32 -48.54 39.64 50.75
N LYS A 33 -47.63 40.07 51.62
CA LYS A 33 -46.77 41.24 51.40
C LYS A 33 -45.55 40.85 50.55
N VAL A 34 -45.40 41.44 49.38
CA VAL A 34 -44.27 41.15 48.47
C VAL A 34 -43.03 41.92 48.91
N THR A 35 -41.86 41.28 48.82
CA THR A 35 -40.55 41.90 49.06
C THR A 35 -39.69 41.75 47.82
N GLN A 36 -38.88 42.78 47.52
CA GLN A 36 -37.92 42.74 46.42
C GLN A 36 -36.61 42.15 46.93
N GLY A 37 -36.05 41.20 46.16
CA GLY A 37 -34.77 40.55 46.43
C GLY A 37 -34.16 40.05 45.12
N THR A 38 -32.88 39.69 45.16
CA THR A 38 -32.20 39.12 43.99
C THR A 38 -32.58 37.65 43.88
N LEU A 39 -33.20 37.27 42.76
CA LEU A 39 -33.53 35.88 42.46
C LEU A 39 -32.38 35.29 41.63
N PHE A 40 -31.72 34.27 42.17
CA PHE A 40 -30.78 33.44 41.41
C PHE A 40 -31.57 32.30 40.76
N LEU A 41 -31.41 32.17 39.44
CA LEU A 41 -32.03 31.11 38.65
C LEU A 41 -30.92 30.13 38.28
N ASP A 42 -30.94 28.96 38.90
CA ASP A 42 -30.02 27.87 38.55
C ASP A 42 -30.69 26.99 37.49
N LEU A 43 -30.01 26.82 36.36
CA LEU A 43 -30.42 25.92 35.27
C LEU A 43 -29.50 24.70 35.28
N TYR A 44 -30.10 23.52 35.39
CA TYR A 44 -29.38 22.25 35.32
C TYR A 44 -29.61 21.65 33.94
N GLU A 45 -28.52 21.41 33.22
CA GLU A 45 -28.54 20.73 31.93
C GLU A 45 -27.82 19.38 32.06
N GLU A 46 -28.37 18.38 31.39
CA GLU A 46 -27.80 17.04 31.31
C GLU A 46 -27.23 16.83 29.91
N GLY A 47 -26.12 16.11 29.83
CA GLY A 47 -25.46 15.81 28.57
C GLY A 47 -24.42 14.71 28.74
N GLU A 48 -23.91 14.23 27.61
CA GLU A 48 -22.86 13.22 27.56
C GLU A 48 -21.52 13.85 27.19
N ILE A 49 -20.44 13.24 27.67
CA ILE A 49 -19.08 13.66 27.35
C ILE A 49 -18.55 12.72 26.28
N GLU A 50 -17.98 13.29 25.22
CA GLU A 50 -17.28 12.56 24.18
C GLU A 50 -15.79 12.93 24.12
N ALA A 51 -14.99 12.02 23.57
CA ALA A 51 -13.58 12.29 23.37
C ALA A 51 -13.40 13.38 22.31
N ILE A 52 -12.59 14.41 22.61
CA ILE A 52 -12.23 15.47 21.65
C ILE A 52 -11.62 14.88 20.36
N LYS A 53 -10.87 13.78 20.49
CA LYS A 53 -10.29 13.04 19.37
C LYS A 53 -10.23 11.56 19.69
N SER A 54 -10.71 10.75 18.76
CA SER A 54 -10.60 9.29 18.81
C SER A 54 -9.89 8.80 17.54
N ILE A 55 -8.92 7.90 17.71
CA ILE A 55 -8.18 7.30 16.61
C ILE A 55 -8.18 5.77 16.78
N ASN A 56 -8.42 5.06 15.68
CA ASN A 56 -8.28 3.62 15.62
C ASN A 56 -6.91 3.28 15.01
N ILE A 57 -6.13 2.48 15.72
CA ILE A 57 -4.82 2.02 15.25
C ILE A 57 -4.99 0.60 14.76
N VAL A 58 -4.71 0.40 13.47
CA VAL A 58 -4.84 -0.89 12.80
C VAL A 58 -3.46 -1.46 12.50
N ALA A 59 -3.36 -2.79 12.52
CA ALA A 59 -2.13 -3.47 12.13
C ALA A 59 -1.77 -3.15 10.66
N PRO A 60 -0.48 -3.06 10.33
CA PRO A 60 -0.04 -2.85 8.96
C PRO A 60 -0.48 -4.03 8.07
N MET A 61 -0.89 -3.72 6.85
CA MET A 61 -1.25 -4.73 5.87
C MET A 61 0.04 -5.37 5.30
N ILE A 62 0.36 -6.58 5.76
CA ILE A 62 1.48 -7.36 5.23
C ILE A 62 1.00 -8.38 4.18
N SER A 63 1.89 -8.75 3.25
CA SER A 63 1.60 -9.84 2.31
C SER A 63 1.42 -11.15 3.06
N TRP A 64 0.41 -11.94 2.68
CA TRP A 64 0.15 -13.29 3.18
C TRP A 64 1.37 -14.23 3.11
N ARG A 65 2.36 -13.91 2.26
CA ARG A 65 3.63 -14.64 2.12
C ARG A 65 4.52 -14.59 3.36
N TYR A 66 4.37 -13.58 4.21
CA TYR A 66 5.14 -13.44 5.46
C TYR A 66 4.40 -14.01 6.68
N GLY A 67 3.33 -14.78 6.44
CA GLY A 67 2.56 -15.44 7.48
C GLY A 67 1.68 -14.51 8.30
N ASN A 68 1.34 -14.96 9.50
CA ASN A 68 0.49 -14.22 10.43
C ASN A 68 1.35 -13.31 11.32
N LEU A 69 0.88 -12.07 11.51
CA LEU A 69 1.48 -11.15 12.48
C LEU A 69 1.32 -11.72 13.90
N LYS A 70 2.45 -11.83 14.61
CA LYS A 70 2.49 -12.20 16.03
C LYS A 70 2.92 -10.99 16.82
N ILE A 71 2.15 -10.64 17.85
CA ILE A 71 2.48 -9.54 18.76
C ILE A 71 3.50 -10.05 19.77
N THR A 72 4.65 -9.38 19.87
CA THR A 72 5.68 -9.65 20.88
C THR A 72 5.54 -8.73 22.07
N GLU A 73 5.19 -7.46 21.82
CA GLU A 73 5.01 -6.45 22.85
C GLU A 73 3.75 -5.61 22.57
N LEU A 74 3.04 -5.27 23.63
CA LEU A 74 1.86 -4.42 23.62
C LEU A 74 1.94 -3.48 24.82
N VAL A 75 1.68 -2.20 24.59
CA VAL A 75 1.56 -1.20 25.66
C VAL A 75 0.44 -1.59 26.63
N LYS A 76 0.57 -1.23 27.90
CA LYS A 76 -0.46 -1.57 28.90
C LYS A 76 -1.74 -0.75 28.66
N ASP A 77 -2.88 -1.40 28.88
CA ASP A 77 -4.18 -0.74 28.82
C ASP A 77 -4.25 0.44 29.81
N GLY A 78 -4.78 1.57 29.35
CA GLY A 78 -4.91 2.79 30.14
C GLY A 78 -3.61 3.60 30.33
N GLN A 79 -2.50 3.17 29.73
CA GLN A 79 -1.26 3.93 29.77
C GLN A 79 -1.36 5.19 28.88
N GLU A 80 -1.00 6.34 29.44
CA GLU A 80 -0.83 7.57 28.65
C GLU A 80 0.38 7.45 27.73
N VAL A 81 0.17 7.75 26.44
CA VAL A 81 1.19 7.67 25.38
C VAL A 81 1.25 8.97 24.59
N LYS A 82 2.41 9.25 24.01
CA LYS A 82 2.66 10.41 23.18
C LYS A 82 2.79 10.00 21.71
N ALA A 83 2.66 10.98 20.81
CA ALA A 83 2.89 10.75 19.40
C ALA A 83 4.33 10.29 19.16
N GLY A 84 4.48 9.16 18.46
CA GLY A 84 5.77 8.52 18.21
C GLY A 84 6.11 7.37 19.14
N ASP A 85 5.35 7.17 20.23
CA ASP A 85 5.55 6.03 21.11
C ASP A 85 5.14 4.72 20.42
N THR A 86 5.95 3.68 20.63
CA THR A 86 5.65 2.33 20.13
C THR A 86 4.56 1.70 20.96
N LEU A 87 3.43 1.37 20.32
CA LEU A 87 2.28 0.75 20.98
C LEU A 87 2.28 -0.77 20.86
N ILE A 88 2.72 -1.28 19.71
CA ILE A 88 2.71 -2.70 19.35
C ILE A 88 4.01 -3.03 18.64
N VAL A 89 4.67 -4.11 19.05
CA VAL A 89 5.79 -4.70 18.32
C VAL A 89 5.35 -6.06 17.79
N PHE A 90 5.62 -6.29 16.51
CA PHE A 90 5.38 -7.58 15.85
C PHE A 90 6.69 -8.34 15.69
N ASP A 91 6.63 -9.67 15.75
CA ASP A 91 7.78 -10.54 15.48
C ASP A 91 8.27 -10.35 14.02
N PRO A 92 9.49 -9.84 13.81
CA PRO A 92 10.00 -9.56 12.47
C PRO A 92 10.58 -10.81 11.78
N SER A 93 10.65 -11.96 12.45
CA SER A 93 11.43 -13.12 12.00
C SER A 93 11.06 -13.62 10.60
N GLU A 94 9.77 -13.75 10.29
CA GLU A 94 9.30 -14.20 8.97
C GLU A 94 9.57 -13.17 7.86
N VAL A 95 9.42 -11.88 8.17
CA VAL A 95 9.70 -10.79 7.23
C VAL A 95 11.20 -10.72 6.95
N LEU A 96 12.04 -10.77 7.98
CA LEU A 96 13.49 -10.76 7.85
C LEU A 96 14.00 -11.96 7.06
N LYS A 97 13.46 -13.16 7.33
CA LYS A 97 13.77 -14.35 6.54
C LYS A 97 13.44 -14.14 5.06
N GLY A 98 12.26 -13.59 4.75
CA GLY A 98 11.88 -13.29 3.38
C GLY A 98 12.77 -12.25 2.69
N ILE A 99 13.24 -11.23 3.44
CA ILE A 99 14.23 -10.26 2.94
C ILE A 99 15.54 -10.96 2.58
N VAL A 100 16.10 -11.76 3.51
CA VAL A 100 17.36 -12.49 3.28
C VAL A 100 17.25 -13.44 2.09
N GLU A 101 16.14 -14.16 1.95
CA GLU A 101 15.90 -15.05 0.80
C GLU A 101 15.80 -14.27 -0.53
N ALA A 102 15.17 -13.10 -0.53
CA ALA A 102 15.06 -12.23 -1.70
C ALA A 102 16.42 -11.62 -2.09
N GLU A 103 17.20 -11.17 -1.10
CA GLU A 103 18.56 -10.65 -1.30
C GLU A 103 19.48 -11.72 -1.87
N SER A 104 19.48 -12.93 -1.28
CA SER A 104 20.25 -14.07 -1.77
C SER A 104 19.85 -14.44 -3.21
N SER A 105 18.55 -14.42 -3.52
CA SER A 105 18.06 -14.71 -4.88
C SER A 105 18.55 -13.66 -5.89
N LEU A 106 18.54 -12.39 -5.50
CA LEU A 106 19.05 -11.30 -6.33
C LEU A 106 20.55 -11.41 -6.56
N GLU A 107 21.32 -11.74 -5.52
CA GLU A 107 22.77 -11.93 -5.61
C GLU A 107 23.12 -13.08 -6.56
N ILE A 108 22.47 -14.23 -6.41
CA ILE A 108 22.63 -15.37 -7.33
C ILE A 108 22.32 -14.95 -8.76
N ALA A 109 21.20 -14.26 -9.00
CA ALA A 109 20.81 -13.82 -10.34
C ALA A 109 21.84 -12.87 -10.98
N ARG A 110 22.47 -11.99 -10.18
CA ARG A 110 23.56 -11.11 -10.62
C ARG A 110 24.83 -11.88 -10.94
N ALA A 111 25.24 -12.79 -10.07
CA ALA A 111 26.42 -13.63 -10.30
C ALA A 111 26.27 -14.49 -11.56
N GLU A 112 25.09 -15.07 -11.80
CA GLU A 112 24.79 -15.80 -13.02
C GLU A 112 24.84 -14.90 -14.27
N PHE A 113 24.41 -13.65 -14.17
CA PHE A 113 24.47 -12.68 -15.26
C PHE A 113 25.91 -12.27 -15.60
N ASP A 114 26.75 -12.06 -14.59
CA ASP A 114 28.16 -11.76 -14.80
C ASP A 114 28.90 -12.96 -15.40
N LYS A 115 28.61 -14.17 -14.92
CA LYS A 115 29.10 -15.41 -15.52
C LYS A 115 28.65 -15.55 -16.98
N MET A 116 27.39 -15.28 -17.28
CA MET A 116 26.85 -15.31 -18.64
C MET A 116 27.61 -14.33 -19.55
N LYS A 117 27.82 -13.09 -19.11
CA LYS A 117 28.58 -12.10 -19.91
C LYS A 117 30.01 -12.56 -20.20
N ALA A 118 30.69 -13.10 -19.20
CA ALA A 118 32.05 -13.62 -19.38
C ALA A 118 32.07 -14.77 -20.41
N GLN A 119 31.11 -15.69 -20.32
CA GLN A 119 30.96 -16.79 -21.28
C GLN A 119 30.67 -16.28 -22.70
N GLN A 120 29.71 -15.36 -22.84
CA GLN A 120 29.35 -14.74 -24.11
C GLN A 120 30.54 -14.02 -24.77
N GLN A 121 31.34 -13.33 -23.97
CA GLN A 121 32.56 -12.68 -24.44
C GLN A 121 33.59 -13.71 -24.93
N SER A 122 33.83 -14.79 -24.18
CA SER A 122 34.73 -15.86 -24.58
C SER A 122 34.29 -16.52 -25.90
N GLU A 123 33.00 -16.81 -26.05
CA GLU A 123 32.44 -17.37 -27.27
C GLU A 123 32.61 -16.44 -28.48
N LEU A 124 32.43 -15.12 -28.30
CA LEU A 124 32.67 -14.16 -29.38
C LEU A 124 34.13 -14.11 -29.79
N GLU A 125 35.07 -14.16 -28.85
CA GLU A 125 36.49 -14.19 -29.16
C GLU A 125 36.88 -15.47 -29.91
N GLU A 126 36.31 -16.62 -29.54
CA GLU A 126 36.50 -17.88 -30.28
C GLU A 126 35.98 -17.78 -31.73
N LEU A 127 34.79 -17.20 -31.92
CA LEU A 127 34.23 -17.00 -33.27
C LEU A 127 35.07 -16.02 -34.10
N LYS A 128 35.58 -14.95 -33.50
CA LYS A 128 36.49 -14.01 -34.19
C LYS A 128 37.80 -14.68 -34.59
N ALA A 129 38.38 -15.50 -33.73
CA ALA A 129 39.58 -16.26 -34.06
C ALA A 129 39.32 -17.24 -35.22
N ALA A 130 38.20 -17.96 -35.19
CA ALA A 130 37.80 -18.85 -36.29
C ALA A 130 37.53 -18.08 -37.61
N TYR A 131 36.91 -16.91 -37.52
CA TYR A 131 36.74 -16.01 -38.67
C TYR A 131 38.09 -15.59 -39.25
N GLU A 132 39.05 -15.21 -38.41
CA GLU A 132 40.39 -14.80 -38.87
C GLU A 132 41.14 -15.92 -39.57
N VAL A 133 41.07 -17.15 -39.04
CA VAL A 133 41.62 -18.35 -39.71
C VAL A 133 40.97 -18.55 -41.08
N THR A 134 39.65 -18.39 -41.16
CA THR A 134 38.89 -18.54 -42.43
C THR A 134 39.24 -17.42 -43.42
N ARG A 135 39.45 -16.19 -42.93
CA ARG A 135 39.86 -15.03 -43.71
C ARG A 135 41.23 -15.25 -44.36
N ILE A 136 42.19 -15.76 -43.60
CA ILE A 136 43.53 -16.10 -44.10
C ILE A 136 43.44 -17.23 -45.14
N SER A 137 42.61 -18.25 -44.90
CA SER A 137 42.40 -19.35 -45.86
C SER A 137 41.82 -18.87 -47.20
N HIS A 138 40.86 -17.96 -47.14
CA HIS A 138 40.31 -17.28 -48.32
C HIS A 138 41.38 -16.45 -49.05
N GLU A 139 42.19 -15.68 -48.31
CA GLU A 139 43.29 -14.89 -48.87
C GLU A 139 44.35 -15.76 -49.57
N ILE A 140 44.72 -16.90 -48.97
CA ILE A 140 45.61 -17.90 -49.61
C ILE A 140 44.99 -18.44 -50.89
N SER A 141 43.70 -18.76 -50.88
CA SER A 141 43.00 -19.28 -52.06
C SER A 141 42.91 -18.23 -53.18
N LYS A 142 42.73 -16.96 -52.82
CA LYS A 142 42.74 -15.83 -53.74
C LYS A 142 44.10 -15.64 -54.40
N ILE A 143 45.19 -15.66 -53.62
CA ILE A 143 46.57 -15.56 -54.14
C ILE A 143 46.86 -16.71 -55.12
N ARG A 144 46.41 -17.93 -54.81
CA ARG A 144 46.56 -19.09 -55.71
C ARG A 144 45.81 -18.91 -57.02
N PHE A 145 44.60 -18.36 -56.98
CA PHE A 145 43.83 -18.03 -58.17
C PHE A 145 44.53 -16.97 -59.03
N GLU A 146 45.01 -15.89 -58.42
CA GLU A 146 45.76 -14.82 -59.11
C GLU A 146 47.06 -15.34 -59.75
N SER A 147 47.68 -16.35 -59.14
CA SER A 147 48.92 -16.97 -59.64
C SER A 147 48.70 -18.02 -60.75
N ALA A 148 47.46 -18.36 -61.11
CA ALA A 148 47.14 -19.49 -61.99
C ALA A 148 47.30 -19.23 -63.50
N GLY A 149 48.02 -18.19 -63.92
CA GLY A 149 48.06 -17.70 -65.31
C GLY A 149 48.38 -18.77 -66.38
N TYR A 150 49.28 -19.71 -66.09
CA TYR A 150 49.76 -20.76 -67.01
C TYR A 150 49.18 -22.16 -66.75
N GLU A 151 48.22 -22.27 -65.84
CA GLU A 151 47.61 -23.56 -65.50
C GLU A 151 46.65 -24.05 -66.60
N SER A 152 46.46 -25.37 -66.67
CA SER A 152 45.46 -25.98 -67.57
C SER A 152 44.04 -25.52 -67.23
N ASP A 153 43.12 -25.54 -68.21
CA ASP A 153 41.74 -25.06 -68.01
C ASP A 153 41.01 -25.80 -66.88
N ILE A 154 41.21 -27.11 -66.77
CA ILE A 154 40.65 -27.92 -65.67
C ILE A 154 41.22 -27.48 -64.33
N LYS A 155 42.53 -27.22 -64.27
CA LYS A 155 43.19 -26.78 -63.04
C LYS A 155 42.76 -25.36 -62.64
N LYS A 156 42.60 -24.44 -63.60
CA LYS A 156 42.02 -23.12 -63.37
C LYS A 156 40.61 -23.21 -62.78
N LYS A 157 39.77 -24.09 -63.33
CA LYS A 157 38.41 -24.34 -62.81
C LYS A 157 38.44 -24.86 -61.37
N GLU A 158 39.33 -25.80 -61.06
CA GLU A 158 39.50 -26.33 -59.70
C GLU A 158 39.93 -25.23 -58.71
N ILE A 159 40.88 -24.37 -59.10
CA ILE A 159 41.36 -23.26 -58.25
C ILE A 159 40.24 -22.25 -58.00
N GLN A 160 39.45 -21.90 -59.03
CA GLN A 160 38.26 -21.03 -58.87
C GLN A 160 37.26 -21.65 -57.88
N LEU A 161 36.91 -22.93 -58.03
CA LEU A 161 35.96 -23.59 -57.13
C LEU A 161 36.46 -23.61 -55.66
N ASN A 162 37.77 -23.75 -55.46
CA ASN A 162 38.36 -23.66 -54.13
C ASN A 162 38.28 -22.24 -53.55
N LEU A 163 38.48 -21.20 -54.38
CA LEU A 163 38.29 -19.81 -53.97
C LEU A 163 36.82 -19.56 -53.58
N ASP A 164 35.86 -19.93 -54.42
CA ASP A 164 34.43 -19.76 -54.16
C ASP A 164 34.03 -20.47 -52.85
N LYS A 165 34.56 -21.68 -52.62
CA LYS A 165 34.34 -22.42 -51.37
C LYS A 165 34.88 -21.68 -50.15
N ALA A 166 36.07 -21.08 -50.26
CA ALA A 166 36.67 -20.32 -49.18
C ALA A 166 35.93 -19.01 -48.91
N GLU A 167 35.39 -18.36 -49.95
CA GLU A 167 34.55 -17.17 -49.84
C GLU A 167 33.24 -17.48 -49.11
N ILE A 168 32.55 -18.56 -49.49
CA ILE A 168 31.33 -19.03 -48.81
C ILE A 168 31.62 -19.34 -47.33
N ALA A 169 32.75 -19.97 -47.03
CA ALA A 169 33.15 -20.25 -45.65
C ALA A 169 33.38 -18.97 -44.85
N LEU A 170 34.01 -17.96 -45.45
CA LEU A 170 34.26 -16.66 -44.83
C LEU A 170 32.96 -15.91 -44.52
N GLU A 171 32.03 -15.86 -45.47
CA GLU A 171 30.74 -15.19 -45.26
C GLU A 171 29.92 -15.90 -44.18
N ARG A 172 29.90 -17.24 -44.16
CA ARG A 172 29.24 -18.01 -43.09
C ARG A 172 29.84 -17.71 -41.72
N ALA A 173 31.17 -17.62 -41.61
CA ALA A 173 31.82 -17.29 -40.34
C ALA A 173 31.43 -15.88 -39.86
N LYS A 174 31.30 -14.93 -40.78
CA LYS A 174 30.85 -13.56 -40.49
C LYS A 174 29.38 -13.53 -40.04
N GLU A 175 28.48 -14.17 -40.79
CA GLU A 175 27.06 -14.28 -40.42
C GLU A 175 26.88 -14.93 -39.04
N GLN A 176 27.70 -15.94 -38.72
CA GLN A 176 27.65 -16.61 -37.43
C GLN A 176 28.01 -15.65 -36.27
N ILE A 177 28.98 -14.76 -36.45
CA ILE A 177 29.32 -13.72 -35.46
C ILE A 177 28.15 -12.75 -35.30
N GLU A 178 27.61 -12.23 -36.41
CA GLU A 178 26.52 -11.25 -36.38
C GLU A 178 25.25 -11.82 -35.69
N ASN A 179 24.89 -13.05 -36.04
CA ASN A 179 23.78 -13.76 -35.43
C ASN A 179 24.03 -14.00 -33.93
N ARG A 180 25.25 -14.39 -33.55
CA ARG A 180 25.59 -14.60 -32.13
C ARG A 180 25.47 -13.30 -31.33
N ILE A 181 25.97 -12.18 -31.85
CA ILE A 181 25.84 -10.86 -31.20
C ILE A 181 24.35 -10.51 -30.96
N LYS A 182 23.50 -10.74 -31.97
CA LYS A 182 22.06 -10.47 -31.86
C LYS A 182 21.40 -11.34 -30.77
N ILE A 183 21.72 -12.63 -30.73
CA ILE A 183 21.19 -13.56 -29.72
C ILE A 183 21.64 -13.14 -28.32
N GLN A 184 22.93 -12.89 -28.12
CA GLN A 184 23.49 -12.49 -26.83
C GLN A 184 22.86 -11.19 -26.31
N LYS A 185 22.59 -10.23 -27.19
CA LYS A 185 21.89 -8.99 -26.84
C LYS A 185 20.48 -9.25 -26.27
N GLU A 186 19.73 -10.15 -26.89
CA GLU A 186 18.40 -10.51 -26.40
C GLU A 186 18.46 -11.30 -25.08
N GLU A 187 19.41 -12.22 -24.93
CA GLU A 187 19.66 -12.95 -23.68
C GLU A 187 19.98 -11.99 -22.52
N ILE A 188 20.85 -11.00 -22.76
CA ILE A 188 21.18 -9.96 -21.78
C ILE A 188 19.92 -9.19 -21.37
N LYS A 189 19.07 -8.83 -22.35
CA LYS A 189 17.82 -8.11 -22.08
C LYS A 189 16.86 -8.95 -21.22
N GLN A 190 16.70 -10.23 -21.53
CA GLN A 190 15.87 -11.16 -20.75
C GLN A 190 16.40 -11.33 -19.32
N LYS A 191 17.72 -11.51 -19.16
CA LYS A 191 18.32 -11.68 -17.83
C LYS A 191 18.22 -10.40 -16.99
N ASN A 192 18.39 -9.23 -17.60
CA ASN A 192 18.16 -7.94 -16.93
C ASN A 192 16.70 -7.78 -16.46
N LEU A 193 15.72 -8.18 -17.29
CA LEU A 193 14.31 -8.17 -16.88
C LEU A 193 14.07 -9.08 -15.67
N SER A 194 14.67 -10.28 -15.66
CA SER A 194 14.61 -11.19 -14.53
C SER A 194 15.25 -10.59 -13.26
N ILE A 195 16.42 -9.94 -13.37
CA ILE A 195 17.05 -9.24 -12.24
C ILE A 195 16.16 -8.13 -11.70
N MET A 196 15.54 -7.32 -12.57
CA MET A 196 14.62 -6.26 -12.13
C MET A 196 13.40 -6.83 -11.40
N GLN A 197 12.90 -8.00 -11.78
CA GLN A 197 11.82 -8.68 -11.06
C GLN A 197 12.24 -9.15 -9.67
N PHE A 198 13.49 -9.59 -9.49
CA PHE A 198 14.02 -9.90 -8.16
C PHE A 198 14.22 -8.64 -7.32
N GLN A 199 14.67 -7.54 -7.92
CA GLN A 199 14.78 -6.26 -7.24
C GLN A 199 13.43 -5.71 -6.78
N SER A 200 12.35 -5.89 -7.56
CA SER A 200 11.01 -5.44 -7.16
C SER A 200 10.37 -6.27 -6.04
N ARG A 201 10.99 -7.38 -5.65
CA ARG A 201 10.53 -8.23 -4.53
C ARG A 201 11.15 -7.82 -3.20
N LEU A 202 12.19 -7.00 -3.24
CA LEU A 202 12.74 -6.28 -2.07
C LEU A 202 11.90 -5.01 -1.84
#